data_AF-A0A7Y5DUL2-F1
#
_entry.id   AF-A0A7Y5DUL2-F1
#
_cell.length_a   1.000
_cell.length_b   1.000
_cell.length_c   1.000
_cell.angle_alpha   90.00
_cell.angle_beta   90.00
_cell.angle_gamma   90.00
#
_symmetry.space_group_name_H-M   'P 1'
#
loop_
_entity.id
_entity.type
_entity.pdbx_description
1 polymer ?
#
loop_
_entity_poly.entity_id
_entity_poly.type
_entity_poly.pdbx_seq_one_letter_code
_entity_poly.pdbx_strand_id
1 'polypeptide(L)'
;MIEQLRFSRQPTIQTKNWATLFSVLALLICGNALADNTPRHYRISAQPLEDALMQFATDTNLRLLFTADKVRGMNANGLDGSMTHAQALSQLLQGSGMTFRFVDAATVTIEPSSNFRKTATAPENPEPQSSSGEGQIMPKVT
;
A
#
# COMPACT_ATOMS: atom_id res chain seq x y z
N MET A 1 -40.90 7.82 -45.10
CA MET A 1 -40.73 7.71 -43.64
C MET A 1 -40.39 6.25 -43.32
N ILE A 2 -39.35 5.70 -43.96
CA ILE A 2 -37.93 5.61 -43.56
C ILE A 2 -37.73 4.90 -42.21
N GLU A 3 -37.50 3.60 -42.34
CA GLU A 3 -36.57 2.72 -41.60
C GLU A 3 -36.57 2.77 -40.08
N GLN A 4 -37.42 1.91 -39.51
CA GLN A 4 -37.11 1.25 -38.26
C GLN A 4 -36.84 -0.23 -38.51
N LEU A 5 -35.75 -0.66 -37.87
CA LEU A 5 -35.60 -1.96 -37.24
C LEU A 5 -35.30 -3.19 -38.11
N ARG A 6 -34.05 -3.59 -37.92
CA ARG A 6 -33.63 -4.92 -37.44
C ARG A 6 -33.23 -5.93 -38.49
N PHE A 7 -32.36 -6.78 -37.97
CA PHE A 7 -32.25 -8.19 -38.27
C PHE A 7 -31.25 -8.46 -39.40
N SER A 8 -30.00 -8.75 -39.02
CA SER A 8 -29.58 -10.08 -38.59
C SER A 8 -29.33 -11.00 -39.78
N ARG A 9 -28.30 -11.85 -39.60
CA ARG A 9 -27.90 -13.03 -40.41
C ARG A 9 -26.66 -12.73 -41.28
N GLN A 10 -25.46 -12.95 -40.73
CA GLN A 10 -24.69 -14.22 -40.76
C GLN A 10 -24.20 -14.57 -42.17
N PRO A 11 -22.90 -14.87 -42.35
CA PRO A 11 -22.55 -16.19 -42.91
C PRO A 11 -21.29 -16.78 -42.23
N THR A 12 -21.39 -17.81 -41.38
CA THR A 12 -21.24 -19.28 -41.65
C THR A 12 -19.92 -19.71 -42.31
N ILE A 13 -19.34 -20.84 -41.81
CA ILE A 13 -18.29 -21.75 -42.37
C ILE A 13 -16.88 -21.50 -41.73
N GLN A 14 -16.12 -22.43 -41.13
CA GLN A 14 -16.12 -23.91 -41.06
C GLN A 14 -15.11 -24.45 -40.01
N THR A 15 -15.27 -25.75 -39.70
CA THR A 15 -14.26 -26.73 -39.22
C THR A 15 -13.51 -26.53 -37.89
N LYS A 16 -14.03 -27.23 -36.87
CA LYS A 16 -13.32 -28.25 -36.05
C LYS A 16 -11.85 -27.94 -35.66
N ASN A 17 -11.70 -27.49 -34.41
CA ASN A 17 -10.51 -27.62 -33.56
C ASN A 17 -9.30 -26.73 -33.90
N TRP A 18 -9.35 -25.49 -33.42
CA TRP A 18 -8.20 -24.58 -33.36
C TRP A 18 -8.13 -23.93 -31.97
N ALA A 19 -7.72 -24.73 -30.98
CA ALA A 19 -7.37 -24.32 -29.63
C ALA A 19 -6.16 -23.37 -29.57
N THR A 20 -6.00 -22.47 -30.54
CA THR A 20 -4.79 -21.66 -30.72
C THR A 20 -5.01 -20.25 -31.26
N LEU A 21 -6.24 -19.80 -31.55
CA LEU A 21 -6.48 -18.45 -32.10
C LEU A 21 -7.61 -17.65 -31.43
N PHE A 22 -7.90 -17.92 -30.15
CA PHE A 22 -8.54 -16.93 -29.25
C PHE A 22 -7.50 -16.24 -28.34
N SER A 23 -6.23 -16.26 -28.75
CA SER A 23 -5.10 -15.63 -28.04
C SER A 23 -5.04 -14.10 -28.21
N VAL A 24 -5.98 -13.49 -28.94
CA VAL A 24 -6.06 -12.03 -29.16
C VAL A 24 -7.44 -11.50 -28.78
N LEU A 25 -8.00 -11.98 -27.66
CA LEU A 25 -9.22 -11.40 -27.08
C LEU A 25 -9.09 -11.09 -25.57
N ALA A 26 -7.97 -11.46 -24.94
CA ALA A 26 -7.83 -11.42 -23.48
C ALA A 26 -6.91 -10.30 -22.94
N LEU A 27 -6.51 -9.31 -23.75
CA LEU A 27 -5.42 -8.41 -23.37
C LEU A 27 -5.75 -6.91 -23.33
N LEU A 28 -6.99 -6.49 -23.06
CA LEU A 28 -7.31 -5.05 -22.94
C LEU A 28 -8.45 -4.71 -21.98
N ILE A 29 -8.70 -5.53 -20.96
CA ILE A 29 -9.52 -5.11 -19.81
C ILE A 29 -8.69 -5.31 -18.54
N CYS A 30 -7.60 -4.56 -18.46
CA CYS A 30 -6.97 -4.31 -17.17
C CYS A 30 -7.91 -3.41 -16.37
N GLY A 31 -8.20 -3.80 -15.13
CA GLY A 31 -9.33 -3.32 -14.35
C GLY A 31 -9.33 -1.80 -14.12
N ASN A 32 -10.45 -1.16 -14.45
CA ASN A 32 -10.80 0.12 -13.84
C ASN A 32 -11.41 -0.18 -12.47
N ALA A 33 -10.56 -0.34 -11.45
CA ALA A 33 -11.00 -0.11 -10.08
C ALA A 33 -11.28 1.38 -9.97
N LEU A 34 -12.57 1.76 -9.99
CA LEU A 34 -13.02 3.14 -9.80
C LEU A 34 -12.82 3.52 -8.32
N ALA A 35 -11.56 3.73 -7.93
CA ALA A 35 -11.23 4.58 -6.79
C ALA A 35 -11.30 6.03 -7.28
N ASP A 36 -11.96 6.91 -6.52
CA ASP A 36 -12.08 8.33 -6.85
C ASP A 36 -10.66 8.95 -6.92
N ASN A 37 -10.11 9.01 -8.13
CA ASN A 37 -8.72 9.37 -8.40
C ASN A 37 -8.58 10.88 -8.67
N THR A 38 -9.45 11.68 -8.07
CA THR A 38 -9.44 13.14 -8.28
C THR A 38 -8.37 13.75 -7.36
N PRO A 39 -7.26 14.27 -7.90
CA PRO A 39 -6.24 14.90 -7.07
C PRO A 39 -6.85 16.13 -6.38
N ARG A 40 -6.85 16.12 -5.05
CA ARG A 40 -7.26 17.24 -4.21
C ARG A 40 -6.06 17.75 -3.44
N HIS A 41 -6.04 19.05 -3.20
CA HIS A 41 -5.00 19.67 -2.41
C HIS A 41 -5.28 19.40 -0.93
N TYR A 42 -4.41 18.63 -0.29
CA TYR A 42 -4.48 18.34 1.14
C TYR A 42 -3.38 19.08 1.87
N ARG A 43 -3.73 19.65 3.01
CA ARG A 43 -2.79 20.30 3.92
C ARG A 43 -3.12 19.87 5.34
N ILE A 44 -2.37 18.88 5.83
CA ILE A 44 -2.52 18.31 7.17
C ILE A 44 -1.18 18.49 7.88
N SER A 45 -1.20 19.15 9.02
CA SER A 45 0.00 19.33 9.85
C SER A 45 0.38 18.05 10.58
N ALA A 46 1.66 17.90 10.93
CA ALA A 46 2.11 16.79 11.77
C ALA A 46 1.41 16.88 13.13
N GLN A 47 0.60 15.87 13.45
CA GLN A 47 -0.27 15.87 14.62
C GLN A 47 -0.49 14.43 15.12
N PRO A 48 -1.13 14.23 16.29
CA PRO A 48 -1.44 12.90 16.80
C PRO A 48 -2.17 12.09 15.73
N LEU A 49 -1.73 10.84 15.54
CA LEU A 49 -2.24 10.00 14.46
C LEU A 49 -3.76 9.84 14.52
N GLU A 50 -4.31 9.71 15.73
CA GLU A 50 -5.75 9.65 15.98
C GLU A 50 -6.52 10.86 15.41
N ASP A 51 -6.02 12.08 15.64
CA ASP A 51 -6.68 13.32 15.24
C ASP A 51 -6.59 13.51 13.72
N ALA A 52 -5.43 13.21 13.15
CA ALA A 52 -5.22 13.23 11.71
C ALA A 52 -6.15 12.28 10.95
N LEU A 53 -6.35 11.06 11.47
CA LEU A 53 -7.26 10.08 10.86
C LEU A 53 -8.72 10.51 10.97
N MET A 54 -9.13 11.09 12.11
CA MET A 54 -10.48 11.61 12.28
C MET A 54 -10.76 12.79 11.35
N GLN A 55 -9.82 13.72 11.23
CA GLN A 55 -9.93 14.85 10.31
C GLN A 55 -9.98 14.39 8.85
N PHE A 56 -9.12 13.44 8.46
CA PHE A 56 -9.10 12.88 7.12
C PHE A 56 -10.39 12.12 6.79
N ALA A 57 -10.90 11.28 7.70
CA ALA A 57 -12.17 10.57 7.52
C ALA A 57 -13.34 11.54 7.28
N THR A 58 -13.33 12.67 7.98
CA THR A 58 -14.36 13.72 7.85
C THR A 58 -14.25 14.46 6.52
N ASP A 59 -13.05 14.86 6.11
CA ASP A 59 -12.79 15.60 4.86
C ASP A 59 -13.10 14.76 3.61
N THR A 60 -12.78 13.47 3.67
CA THR A 60 -12.88 12.55 2.53
C THR A 60 -14.17 11.74 2.49
N ASN A 61 -14.97 11.81 3.56
CA ASN A 61 -16.14 10.97 3.80
C ASN A 61 -15.83 9.46 3.79
N LEU A 62 -14.57 9.09 3.99
CA LEU A 62 -14.13 7.70 4.07
C LEU A 62 -14.36 7.15 5.48
N ARG A 63 -14.74 5.87 5.55
CA ARG A 63 -14.90 5.14 6.80
C ARG A 63 -13.59 4.45 7.16
N LEU A 64 -12.88 5.01 8.13
CA LEU A 64 -11.62 4.47 8.62
C LEU A 64 -11.88 3.55 9.83
N LEU A 65 -11.43 2.30 9.75
CA LEU A 65 -11.49 1.31 10.82
C LEU A 65 -10.10 1.16 11.43
N PHE A 66 -9.95 1.53 12.70
CA PHE A 66 -8.70 1.40 13.45
C PHE A 66 -8.98 1.14 14.92
N THR A 67 -7.97 0.64 15.64
CA THR A 67 -8.03 0.47 17.10
C THR A 67 -7.27 1.62 17.77
N ALA A 68 -7.96 2.44 18.56
CA ALA A 68 -7.37 3.60 19.25
C ALA A 68 -6.14 3.24 20.11
N ASP A 69 -6.20 2.10 20.80
CA ASP A 69 -5.08 1.58 21.60
C ASP A 69 -3.79 1.37 20.79
N LYS A 70 -3.91 1.03 19.50
CA LYS A 70 -2.78 0.77 18.60
C LYS A 70 -2.20 2.02 17.94
N VAL A 71 -2.97 3.10 17.83
CA VAL A 71 -2.52 4.40 17.28
C VAL A 71 -2.06 5.37 18.37
N ARG A 72 -2.32 5.05 19.65
CA ARG A 72 -2.01 5.91 20.79
C ARG A 72 -0.51 6.17 20.91
N GLY A 73 -0.13 7.45 21.00
CA GLY A 73 1.27 7.86 21.10
C GLY A 73 2.05 7.83 19.78
N MET A 74 1.41 7.48 18.67
CA MET A 74 1.98 7.62 17.33
C MET A 74 1.67 9.01 16.77
N ASN A 75 2.59 9.52 15.96
CA ASN A 75 2.41 10.79 15.25
C ASN A 75 2.24 10.52 13.76
N ALA A 76 1.28 11.22 13.16
CA ALA A 76 1.15 11.28 11.71
C ALA A 76 2.19 12.25 11.14
N ASN A 77 2.72 11.92 9.96
CA ASN A 77 3.53 12.88 9.24
C ASN A 77 2.64 13.96 8.61
N GLY A 78 3.11 15.21 8.59
CA GLY A 78 2.41 16.26 7.87
C GLY A 78 2.48 16.02 6.36
N LEU A 79 1.41 16.34 5.65
CA LEU A 79 1.38 16.28 4.18
C LEU A 79 0.81 17.57 3.61
N ASP A 80 1.45 18.05 2.56
CA ASP A 80 1.09 19.26 1.83
C ASP A 80 1.28 18.96 0.34
N GLY A 81 0.19 19.03 -0.42
CA GLY A 81 0.22 18.85 -1.87
C GLY A 81 -1.06 18.30 -2.47
N SER A 82 -1.11 18.32 -3.81
CA SER A 82 -2.20 17.75 -4.59
C SER A 82 -2.00 16.26 -4.80
N MET A 83 -2.85 15.45 -4.18
CA MET A 83 -2.76 14.00 -4.24
C MET A 83 -4.15 13.37 -4.10
N THR A 84 -4.23 12.05 -4.26
CA THR A 84 -5.51 11.31 -4.18
C THR A 84 -5.76 10.87 -2.75
N HIS A 85 -6.98 10.46 -2.39
CA HIS A 85 -7.27 10.01 -1.02
C HIS A 85 -6.34 8.88 -0.58
N ALA A 86 -6.07 7.92 -1.48
CA ALA A 86 -5.16 6.81 -1.20
C ALA A 86 -3.70 7.27 -1.01
N GLN A 87 -3.23 8.22 -1.82
CA GLN A 87 -1.88 8.78 -1.68
C GLN A 87 -1.73 9.61 -0.42
N ALA A 88 -2.74 10.44 -0.09
CA ALA A 88 -2.77 11.23 1.15
C ALA A 88 -2.72 10.31 2.37
N LEU A 89 -3.56 9.28 2.42
CA LEU A 89 -3.55 8.33 3.53
C LEU A 89 -2.22 7.59 3.64
N SER A 90 -1.64 7.19 2.50
CA SER A 90 -0.33 6.55 2.48
C SER A 90 0.75 7.46 3.08
N GLN A 91 0.85 8.71 2.63
CA GLN A 91 1.79 9.71 3.13
C GLN A 91 1.58 10.03 4.62
N LEU A 92 0.32 10.15 5.05
CA LEU A 92 -0.03 10.42 6.44
C LEU A 92 0.46 9.30 7.39
N LEU A 93 0.37 8.05 6.92
CA LEU A 93 0.80 6.87 7.67
C LEU A 93 2.31 6.60 7.53
N GLN A 94 3.02 7.26 6.62
CA GLN A 94 4.48 7.11 6.52
C GLN A 94 5.15 7.58 7.81
N GLY A 95 6.12 6.79 8.29
CA GLY A 95 6.85 7.06 9.53
C GLY A 95 6.10 6.72 10.82
N SER A 96 4.78 6.50 10.78
CA SER A 96 3.96 6.19 11.96
C SER A 96 4.06 4.75 12.44
N GLY A 97 4.56 3.83 11.61
CA GLY A 97 4.54 2.40 11.92
C GLY A 97 3.31 1.65 11.40
N MET A 98 2.37 2.35 10.77
CA MET A 98 1.09 1.80 10.34
C MET A 98 1.05 1.49 8.84
N THR A 99 0.19 0.54 8.47
CA THR A 99 -0.22 0.27 7.10
C THR A 99 -1.74 0.41 6.99
N PHE A 100 -2.23 0.65 5.78
CA PHE A 100 -3.65 0.68 5.48
C PHE A 100 -4.01 -0.43 4.49
N ARG A 101 -5.27 -0.83 4.53
CA ARG A 101 -5.87 -1.78 3.60
C ARG A 101 -7.26 -1.31 3.21
N PHE A 102 -7.48 -1.11 1.91
CA PHE A 102 -8.81 -0.88 1.36
C PHE A 102 -9.62 -2.18 1.45
N VAL A 103 -10.76 -2.12 2.15
CA VAL A 103 -11.73 -3.20 2.19
C VAL A 103 -12.92 -2.92 1.28
N ASP A 104 -13.17 -1.66 0.97
CA ASP A 104 -14.17 -1.18 0.00
C ASP A 104 -13.71 0.15 -0.63
N ALA A 105 -14.45 0.67 -1.62
CA ALA A 105 -14.21 1.98 -2.22
C ALA A 105 -14.29 3.14 -1.20
N ALA A 106 -15.15 3.02 -0.18
CA ALA A 106 -15.30 4.04 0.86
C ALA A 106 -14.81 3.60 2.25
N THR A 107 -14.26 2.38 2.39
CA THR A 107 -13.89 1.81 3.70
C THR A 107 -12.44 1.35 3.72
N VAL A 108 -11.68 1.85 4.71
CA VAL A 108 -10.24 1.57 4.87
C VAL A 108 -9.95 1.09 6.27
N THR A 109 -9.23 -0.01 6.39
CA THR A 109 -8.75 -0.55 7.67
C THR A 109 -7.29 -0.15 7.89
N ILE A 110 -6.93 0.26 9.10
CA ILE A 110 -5.57 0.64 9.48
C ILE A 110 -5.06 -0.35 10.52
N GLU A 111 -3.88 -0.89 10.27
CA GLU A 111 -3.24 -1.92 11.09
C GLU A 111 -1.74 -1.62 11.26
N PRO A 112 -1.11 -2.02 12.39
CA PRO A 112 0.32 -1.85 12.57
C PRO A 112 1.11 -2.68 11.56
N SER A 113 2.07 -2.04 10.90
CA SER A 113 2.97 -2.75 10.01
C SER A 113 4.03 -3.48 10.84
N SER A 114 3.99 -4.82 10.83
CA SER A 114 4.98 -5.68 11.51
C SER A 114 6.44 -5.41 11.11
N ASN A 115 6.67 -4.59 10.08
CA ASN A 115 7.97 -4.24 9.53
C ASN A 115 8.74 -3.22 10.38
N PHE A 116 8.08 -2.38 11.20
CA PHE A 116 8.78 -1.40 12.05
C PHE A 116 9.47 -2.02 13.26
N ARG A 117 9.12 -3.25 13.64
CA ARG A 117 9.89 -4.00 14.65
C ARG A 117 11.27 -4.42 14.14
N LYS A 118 11.48 -4.44 12.82
CA LYS A 118 12.72 -4.92 12.19
C LYS A 118 13.88 -3.93 12.25
N THR A 119 13.66 -2.71 12.73
CA THR A 119 14.69 -1.67 12.89
C THR A 119 15.05 -1.36 14.35
N ALA A 120 14.51 -2.10 15.33
CA ALA A 120 14.83 -1.91 16.76
C ALA A 120 15.80 -2.96 17.35
N THR A 121 16.52 -3.70 16.50
CA THR A 121 17.60 -4.63 16.90
C THR A 121 18.67 -4.55 15.80
N ALA A 122 19.90 -4.07 16.00
CA ALA A 122 20.72 -3.93 17.18
C ALA A 122 21.54 -2.64 17.11
N PRO A 123 21.98 -2.05 18.25
CA PRO A 123 23.22 -1.30 18.23
C PRO A 123 24.31 -2.23 17.70
N GLU A 124 24.77 -1.94 16.49
CA GLU A 124 26.14 -2.12 16.09
C GLU A 124 27.02 -1.38 17.12
N ASN A 125 27.22 -1.99 18.28
CA ASN A 125 28.57 -2.03 18.79
C ASN A 125 29.18 -3.20 18.02
N PRO A 126 30.02 -2.97 16.99
CA PRO A 126 30.92 -4.02 16.58
C PRO A 126 31.55 -4.50 17.88
N GLU A 127 31.51 -5.81 18.13
CA GLU A 127 32.35 -6.43 19.15
C GLU A 127 33.66 -5.66 19.17
N PRO A 128 34.10 -5.14 20.35
CA PRO A 128 35.33 -4.36 20.42
C PRO A 128 36.36 -5.12 19.63
N GLN A 129 36.81 -4.54 18.51
CA GLN A 129 37.90 -5.10 17.73
C GLN A 129 39.00 -5.28 18.75
N SER A 130 39.21 -6.54 19.15
CA SER A 130 40.22 -6.95 20.09
C SER A 130 41.52 -6.54 19.45
N SER A 131 41.96 -5.35 19.82
CA SER A 131 43.15 -4.73 19.32
C SER A 131 44.29 -5.56 19.86
N SER A 132 45.03 -6.16 18.93
CA SER A 132 46.48 -6.09 18.91
C SER A 132 47.20 -6.57 20.17
N GLY A 133 47.85 -7.73 20.08
CA GLY A 133 48.99 -8.00 20.93
C GLY A 133 49.38 -9.47 21.01
N GLU A 134 50.43 -9.82 20.27
CA GLU A 134 51.52 -10.71 20.74
C GLU A 134 51.11 -12.17 21.03
N GLY A 135 51.58 -13.15 20.26
CA GLY A 135 52.93 -13.67 20.43
C GLY A 135 52.94 -14.76 21.52
N GLN A 136 53.67 -15.84 21.26
CA GLN A 136 54.13 -16.82 22.27
C GLN A 136 53.23 -18.06 22.57
N ILE A 137 53.58 -19.14 21.85
CA ILE A 137 53.96 -20.50 22.29
C ILE A 137 52.94 -21.51 22.86
N MET A 138 53.00 -22.70 22.22
CA MET A 138 52.85 -24.05 22.78
C MET A 138 53.26 -24.15 24.26
N PRO A 139 52.56 -24.99 25.04
CA PRO A 139 52.98 -26.40 25.08
C PRO A 139 51.82 -27.40 25.00
N LYS A 140 52.10 -28.52 24.31
CA LYS A 140 51.36 -29.77 24.44
C LYS A 140 51.42 -30.21 25.91
N VAL A 141 50.27 -30.37 26.54
CA VAL A 141 50.14 -31.04 27.84
C VAL A 141 50.48 -32.52 27.65
N THR A 142 51.33 -33.02 28.55
CA THR A 142 51.78 -34.41 28.68
C THR A 142 50.65 -35.42 28.61
#